data_AF-A0A841TWD2-F1
#
_entry.id   AF-A0A841TWD2-F1
#
_cell.length_a   1.000
_cell.length_b   1.000
_cell.length_c   1.000
_cell.angle_alpha   90.00
_cell.angle_beta   90.00
_cell.angle_gamma   90.00
#
_symmetry.space_group_name_H-M   'P 1'
#
loop_
_entity.id
_entity.type
_entity.pdbx_description
1 polymer ?
#
loop_
_entity_poly.entity_id
_entity_poly.type
_entity_poly.pdbx_seq_one_letter_code
_entity_poly.pdbx_strand_id
1 'polypeptide(L)' 'MVIDVALNEDGTGYLDRTMSESYVDWVASYMLSLGEDARVIQPRQVVDRIRETVRQLSNLYKEEADEWLDPPKS' A
#
# COMPACT_ATOMS: atom_id res chain seq x y z
N MET A 1 -7.20 21.11 -6.03
CA MET A 1 -7.29 20.03 -5.01
C MET A 1 -8.62 20.19 -4.32
N VAL A 2 -9.56 19.30 -4.59
CA VAL A 2 -10.81 19.12 -3.84
C VAL A 2 -10.77 17.67 -3.37
N ILE A 3 -11.05 17.45 -2.09
CA ILE A 3 -11.10 16.13 -1.46
C ILE A 3 -12.59 15.91 -1.20
N ASP A 4 -13.21 14.95 -1.89
CA ASP A 4 -14.57 14.53 -1.57
C ASP A 4 -14.48 13.30 -0.67
N VAL A 5 -15.11 13.41 0.51
CA VAL A 5 -15.12 12.36 1.53
C VAL A 5 -16.56 12.00 1.77
N ALA A 6 -16.98 10.85 1.24
CA ALA A 6 -18.27 10.26 1.57
C ALA A 6 -18.11 9.40 2.83
N LEU A 7 -18.80 9.75 3.91
CA LEU A 7 -18.85 8.95 5.13
C LEU A 7 -20.17 8.17 5.17
N ASN A 8 -20.07 6.90 5.53
CA ASN A 8 -21.18 6.02 5.86
C ASN A 8 -21.53 6.18 7.36
N GLU A 9 -22.75 5.81 7.74
CA GLU A 9 -23.22 5.93 9.14
C GLU A 9 -22.44 5.04 10.13
N ASP A 10 -21.79 3.99 9.63
CA ASP A 10 -20.93 3.08 10.40
C ASP A 10 -19.51 3.61 10.61
N GLY A 11 -19.22 4.83 10.13
CA GLY A 11 -17.91 5.47 10.24
C GLY A 11 -16.92 5.08 9.14
N THR A 12 -17.29 4.20 8.21
CA THR A 12 -16.50 3.92 7.01
C THR A 12 -16.70 5.02 5.96
N GLY A 13 -15.88 5.07 4.92
CA GLY A 13 -16.06 6.07 3.88
C GLY A 13 -15.20 5.85 2.64
N TYR A 14 -15.44 6.69 1.63
CA TYR A 14 -14.69 6.69 0.38
C TYR A 14 -14.04 8.03 0.16
N LEU A 15 -12.77 7.98 -0.23
CA LEU A 15 -12.03 9.12 -0.74
C LEU A 15 -12.08 9.05 -2.27
N ASP A 16 -12.73 10.02 -2.91
CA ASP A 16 -12.66 10.21 -4.36
C ASP A 16 -11.85 11.47 -4.68
N ARG A 17 -10.81 11.30 -5.49
CA ARG A 17 -9.89 12.37 -5.83
C ARG A 17 -9.22 12.14 -7.18
N THR A 18 -9.26 13.17 -8.02
CA THR A 18 -8.42 13.23 -9.22
C THR A 18 -7.04 13.79 -8.89
N MET A 19 -6.00 13.08 -9.30
CA MET A 19 -4.60 13.47 -9.13
C MET A 19 -3.81 13.18 -10.42
N SER A 20 -2.69 13.87 -10.61
CA SER A 20 -1.75 13.54 -11.70
C SER A 20 -1.16 12.15 -11.49
N GLU A 21 -0.91 11.41 -12.58
CA GLU A 21 -0.26 10.09 -12.55
C GLU A 21 1.12 10.12 -11.88
N SER A 22 1.80 11.28 -11.90
CA SER A 22 3.07 11.49 -11.19
C SER A 22 2.99 11.26 -9.67
N TYR A 23 1.78 11.20 -9.09
CA TYR A 23 1.59 10.95 -7.66
C TYR A 23 1.41 9.47 -7.31
N VAL A 24 1.40 8.55 -8.30
CA VAL A 24 1.10 7.12 -8.05
C VAL A 24 2.00 6.53 -6.96
N ASP A 25 3.31 6.76 -7.01
CA ASP A 25 4.26 6.25 -6.01
C ASP A 25 3.99 6.79 -4.60
N TRP A 26 3.70 8.08 -4.50
CA TRP A 26 3.39 8.73 -3.23
C TRP A 26 2.07 8.20 -2.65
N VAL A 27 1.02 8.11 -3.47
CA VAL A 27 -0.29 7.59 -3.04
C VAL A 27 -0.17 6.13 -2.60
N ALA A 28 0.54 5.30 -3.36
CA ALA A 28 0.76 3.90 -3.02
C ALA A 28 1.47 3.77 -1.66
N SER A 29 2.52 4.57 -1.42
CA SER A 29 3.27 4.56 -0.16
C SER A 29 2.42 5.04 1.03
N TYR A 30 1.65 6.13 0.84
CA TYR A 30 0.75 6.64 1.87
C TYR A 30 -0.33 5.63 2.23
N MET A 31 -0.98 5.01 1.24
CA MET A 31 -2.03 4.03 1.47
C MET A 31 -1.49 2.76 2.14
N LEU A 32 -0.27 2.33 1.80
CA LEU A 32 0.40 1.24 2.50
C LEU A 32 0.63 1.52 3.99
N SER A 33 0.95 2.76 4.36
CA SER A 33 1.14 3.14 5.77
C SER A 33 -0.13 3.06 6.61
N LEU A 34 -1.31 3.04 5.98
CA LEU A 34 -2.58 2.87 6.66
C LEU A 34 -2.91 1.40 6.98
N GLY A 35 -2.17 0.45 6.41
CA GLY A 35 -2.38 -0.97 6.68
C GLY A 35 -3.80 -1.44 6.32
N GLU A 36 -4.47 -2.09 7.27
CA GLU A 36 -5.80 -2.67 7.08
C GLU A 36 -6.93 -1.64 7.20
N ASP A 37 -6.65 -0.44 7.70
CA ASP A 37 -7.65 0.62 7.90
C ASP A 37 -8.12 1.25 6.58
N ALA A 38 -7.39 1.03 5.48
CA ALA A 38 -7.74 1.58 4.17
C ALA A 38 -7.41 0.61 3.03
N ARG A 39 -8.24 0.64 1.98
CA ARG A 39 -8.02 -0.13 0.76
C ARG A 39 -8.23 0.73 -0.48
N VAL A 40 -7.25 0.69 -1.39
CA VAL A 40 -7.39 1.29 -2.71
C VAL A 40 -8.17 0.34 -3.63
N ILE A 41 -9.28 0.83 -4.17
CA ILE A 41 -10.11 0.10 -5.15
C ILE A 41 -9.72 0.50 -6.58
N GLN A 42 -9.48 1.79 -6.80
CA GLN A 42 -9.09 2.41 -8.06
C GLN A 42 -8.21 3.65 -7.80
N PRO A 43 -7.45 4.12 -8.80
CA PRO A 43 -7.24 3.53 -10.12
C PRO A 43 -6.32 2.30 -10.08
N ARG A 44 -6.44 1.42 -11.09
CA ARG A 44 -5.72 0.14 -11.15
C ARG A 44 -4.20 0.29 -11.01
N GLN A 45 -3.62 1.35 -11.58
CA GLN A 45 -2.19 1.64 -11.49
C GLN A 45 -1.68 1.79 -10.05
N VAL A 46 -2.48 2.39 -9.16
CA VAL A 46 -2.11 2.51 -7.73
C VAL A 46 -2.18 1.16 -7.05
N VAL A 47 -3.22 0.36 -7.34
CA VAL A 47 -3.37 -1.01 -6.82
C VAL A 47 -2.20 -1.90 -7.24
N ASP A 48 -1.83 -1.84 -8.51
CA ASP A 48 -0.73 -2.65 -9.05
C ASP A 48 0.62 -2.21 -8.46
N ARG A 49 0.83 -0.90 -8.24
CA ARG A 49 2.03 -0.40 -7.55
C ARG A 49 2.13 -0.86 -6.10
N ILE A 50 1.03 -0.78 -5.34
CA ILE A 50 0.96 -1.29 -3.95
C ILE A 50 1.33 -2.78 -3.91
N ARG A 51 0.75 -3.58 -4.81
CA ARG A 51 1.04 -5.03 -4.89
C ARG A 51 2.50 -5.33 -5.19
N GLU A 52 3.10 -4.56 -6.09
CA GLU A 52 4.52 -4.69 -6.41
C GLU A 52 5.38 -4.40 -5.17
N THR A 53 5.12 -3.29 -4.47
CA THR A 53 5.85 -2.92 -3.25
C THR A 53 5.70 -3.99 -2.16
N VAL A 54 4.49 -4.50 -1.92
CA VAL A 54 4.27 -5.58 -0.93
C VAL A 54 5.04 -6.84 -1.32
N ARG A 55 5.05 -7.22 -2.62
CA ARG A 55 5.83 -8.37 -3.09
C ARG A 55 7.32 -8.17 -2.85
N GLN A 56 7.85 -6.98 -3.16
CA GLN A 56 9.27 -6.67 -2.94
C GLN A 56 9.63 -6.74 -1.45
N LEU A 57 8.82 -6.15 -0.57
CA LEU A 57 9.01 -6.22 0.88
C LEU A 57 8.91 -7.66 1.40
N SER A 58 7.93 -8.42 0.92
CA SER A 58 7.76 -9.82 1.31
C SER A 58 8.97 -10.66 0.91
N ASN A 59 9.56 -10.42 -0.27
CA ASN A 59 10.77 -11.11 -0.69
C ASN A 59 11.97 -10.71 0.16
N LEU A 60 12.16 -9.40 0.40
CA LEU A 60 13.26 -8.87 1.22
C LEU A 60 13.26 -9.49 2.62
N TYR A 61 12.11 -9.45 3.30
CA TYR A 61 12.02 -9.96 4.67
C TYR A 61 11.91 -11.48 4.75
N LYS A 62 11.58 -12.17 3.66
CA LYS A 62 11.67 -13.63 3.59
C LYS A 62 13.13 -14.08 3.56
N GLU A 63 13.96 -13.43 2.75
CA GLU A 63 15.41 -13.68 2.70
C GLU A 63 16.03 -13.45 4.08
N GLU A 64 15.70 -12.34 4.75
CA GLU A 64 16.16 -12.09 6.12
C GLU A 64 15.67 -13.18 7.10
N ALA A 65 14.39 -13.54 7.08
CA ALA A 65 13.87 -14.58 7.98
C ALA A 65 14.57 -15.93 7.77
N ASP A 66 14.89 -16.31 6.53
CA ASP A 66 15.62 -17.53 6.21
C ASP A 66 17.09 -17.47 6.72
N GLU A 67 17.76 -16.31 6.64
CA GLU A 67 19.11 -16.10 7.20
C GLU A 67 19.16 -16.15 8.74
N TRP A 68 18.13 -15.65 9.42
CA TRP A 68 18.03 -15.73 10.89
C TRP A 68 17.73 -17.16 11.37
N LEU A 69 17.01 -17.96 10.58
CA LEU A 69 16.62 -19.33 10.93
C LEU A 69 17.69 -20.39 10.59
N ASP A 70 18.58 -20.12 9.63
CA ASP A 70 19.75 -20.96 9.33
C ASP A 70 21.04 -20.11 9.22
N PRO A 71 21.55 -19.61 10.35
CA PRO A 71 22.73 -18.77 10.34
C PRO A 71 23.94 -19.56 9.81
N PRO A 72 24.81 -18.93 8.99
CA PRO A 72 25.98 -19.60 8.43
C PRO A 72 26.86 -20.16 9.56
N LYS A 73 27.13 -21.47 9.51
CA LYS A 73 28.01 -22.14 10.46
C LYS A 73 29.42 -21.58 10.32
N SER A 74 29.89 -20.88 11.35
CA SER A 74 31.27 -20.41 11.51
C SER A 74 32.26 -21.56 11.61
#